data_AF-A0A4U0VU54-F1
#
_entry.id   AF-A0A4U0VU54-F1
#
_cell.length_a   1.000
_cell.length_b   1.000
_cell.length_c   1.000
_cell.angle_alpha   90.00
_cell.angle_beta   90.00
_cell.angle_gamma   90.00
#
_symmetry.space_group_name_H-M   'P 1'
#
loop_
_entity.id
_entity.type
_entity.pdbx_description
1 polymer ?
#
loop_
_entity_poly.entity_id
_entity_poly.type
_entity_poly.pdbx_seq_one_letter_code
_entity_poly.pdbx_strand_id
1 'polypeptide(L)'
;MVTDDHGAELLLNRDIDFPKSCLILAVTVVISQIMTDSSLHPLLSKLITANHILHYHQVVDAYGHISVRNPSNPSTFFLSGSLAPALVSSPRDLVEYHVEDASPVNDDGRKGYAERFIHSEILKRFPGTNSVVHSHAEPVLPYTVCSVPLRPVFHMGGVMGGSVPVFDIAASYSRNDVQDLLVSNAKLGADFARRFSKTESLTGKLISTTLGAVPVPADAQPEHPTVLMRGHGFTACGVSVEEAVYRAVFTQVNAKVQTAALLLNSAAGPVNAAGVREEIKYLNTKEARDAWASNAKHAERPWKLWCAEVEAAALYTNELRT
;
A
#
# COMPACT_ATOMS: atom_id res chain seq x y z
N MET A 1 -27.80 -16.24 -78.78
CA MET A 1 -27.98 -16.90 -77.48
C MET A 1 -28.19 -15.77 -76.47
N VAL A 2 -29.46 -15.50 -76.17
CA VAL A 2 -29.96 -14.59 -75.11
C VAL A 2 -29.61 -15.27 -73.76
N THR A 3 -29.19 -14.57 -72.69
CA THR A 3 -30.05 -13.94 -71.66
C THR A 3 -29.27 -12.99 -70.73
N ASP A 4 -29.81 -11.78 -70.56
CA ASP A 4 -30.15 -11.02 -69.35
C ASP A 4 -29.41 -11.17 -67.99
N ASP A 5 -29.16 -9.97 -67.44
CA ASP A 5 -29.57 -9.45 -66.12
C ASP A 5 -28.66 -9.46 -64.87
N HIS A 6 -28.57 -8.21 -64.35
CA HIS A 6 -28.75 -7.77 -62.96
C HIS A 6 -27.67 -8.03 -61.90
N GLY A 7 -27.32 -6.93 -61.21
CA GLY A 7 -27.11 -6.96 -59.76
C GLY A 7 -25.72 -6.58 -59.24
N ALA A 8 -25.31 -5.33 -59.44
CA ALA A 8 -24.20 -4.73 -58.70
C ALA A 8 -24.65 -3.45 -57.97
N GLU A 9 -25.72 -3.55 -57.18
CA GLU A 9 -26.12 -2.51 -56.23
C GLU A 9 -27.04 -3.15 -55.17
N LEU A 10 -26.56 -3.22 -53.92
CA LEU A 10 -27.20 -3.57 -52.63
C LEU A 10 -26.16 -4.38 -51.83
N LEU A 11 -25.51 -3.82 -50.81
CA LEU A 11 -25.86 -4.06 -49.41
C LEU A 11 -25.18 -3.02 -48.48
N LEU A 12 -25.28 -1.72 -48.80
CA LEU A 12 -24.90 -0.64 -47.87
C LEU A 12 -26.10 0.10 -47.23
N ASN A 13 -27.34 -0.25 -47.61
CA ASN A 13 -28.55 0.30 -47.01
C ASN A 13 -29.31 -0.77 -46.21
N ARG A 14 -28.72 -1.22 -45.11
CA ARG A 14 -29.54 -1.57 -43.96
C ARG A 14 -29.36 -0.44 -42.97
N ASP A 15 -30.31 0.50 -43.02
CA ASP A 15 -30.60 1.39 -41.91
C ASP A 15 -30.98 0.50 -40.72
N ILE A 16 -29.96 0.06 -39.99
CA ILE A 16 -30.15 -0.40 -38.63
C ILE A 16 -30.44 0.89 -37.87
N ASP A 17 -31.72 1.23 -37.80
CA ASP A 17 -32.25 2.30 -36.98
C ASP A 17 -32.00 1.92 -35.51
N PHE A 18 -30.77 2.15 -35.05
CA PHE A 18 -30.47 2.12 -33.64
C PHE A 18 -31.28 3.27 -33.03
N PRO A 19 -32.23 2.99 -32.12
CA PRO A 19 -33.05 4.05 -31.57
C PRO A 19 -32.11 5.11 -30.98
N LYS A 20 -32.36 6.39 -31.28
CA LYS A 20 -31.47 7.52 -30.89
C LYS A 20 -31.08 7.47 -29.40
N SER A 21 -31.92 6.88 -28.55
CA SER A 21 -31.66 6.59 -27.14
C SER A 21 -30.49 5.61 -26.91
N CYS A 22 -30.30 4.59 -27.74
CA CYS A 22 -29.24 3.60 -27.65
C CYS A 22 -27.88 4.17 -28.12
N LEU A 23 -27.89 5.03 -29.14
CA LEU A 23 -26.69 5.74 -29.61
C LEU A 23 -26.24 6.82 -28.59
N ILE A 24 -27.18 7.57 -28.02
CA ILE A 24 -26.89 8.53 -26.93
C ILE A 24 -26.34 7.82 -25.70
N LEU A 25 -26.90 6.66 -25.32
CA LEU A 25 -26.41 5.87 -24.19
C LEU A 25 -25.00 5.35 -24.45
N ALA A 26 -24.71 4.80 -25.63
CA ALA A 26 -23.38 4.30 -26.00
C ALA A 26 -22.34 5.43 -26.03
N VAL A 27 -22.68 6.59 -26.59
CA VAL A 27 -21.80 7.77 -26.60
C VAL A 27 -21.59 8.32 -25.19
N THR A 28 -22.63 8.33 -24.35
CA THR A 28 -22.51 8.75 -22.94
C THR A 28 -21.64 7.80 -22.13
N VAL A 29 -21.76 6.49 -22.35
CA VAL A 29 -20.89 5.48 -21.71
C VAL A 29 -19.45 5.64 -22.17
N VAL A 30 -19.20 5.81 -23.48
CA VAL A 30 -17.85 6.01 -24.01
C VAL A 30 -17.22 7.31 -23.51
N ILE A 31 -17.97 8.42 -23.49
CA ILE A 31 -17.50 9.69 -22.94
C ILE A 31 -17.24 9.57 -21.43
N SER A 32 -18.14 8.93 -20.68
CA SER A 32 -17.94 8.67 -19.26
C SER A 32 -16.69 7.83 -19.00
N GLN A 33 -16.48 6.77 -19.79
CA GLN A 33 -15.29 5.89 -19.71
C GLN A 33 -14.00 6.68 -20.01
N ILE A 34 -14.00 7.50 -21.07
CA ILE A 34 -12.88 8.36 -21.47
C ILE A 34 -12.59 9.42 -20.39
N MET A 35 -13.63 10.02 -19.80
CA MET A 35 -13.46 11.01 -18.73
C MET A 35 -12.95 10.38 -17.43
N THR A 36 -13.41 9.17 -17.07
CA THR A 36 -12.85 8.41 -15.93
C THR A 36 -11.41 7.97 -16.15
N ASP A 37 -11.03 7.64 -17.39
CA ASP A 37 -9.65 7.25 -17.73
C ASP A 37 -8.70 8.46 -17.64
N SER A 38 -9.18 9.65 -18.06
CA SER A 38 -8.41 10.90 -17.94
C SER A 38 -8.21 11.39 -16.51
N SER A 39 -9.16 11.11 -15.59
CA SER A 39 -9.08 11.56 -14.20
C SER A 39 -8.18 10.68 -13.33
N LEU A 40 -8.02 9.40 -13.70
CA LEU A 40 -7.14 8.45 -13.02
C LEU A 40 -5.68 8.51 -13.50
N HIS A 41 -5.43 9.04 -14.69
CA HIS A 41 -4.09 9.11 -15.28
C HIS A 41 -3.00 9.64 -14.33
N PRO A 42 -3.17 10.78 -13.62
CA PRO A 42 -2.15 11.27 -12.69
C PRO A 42 -1.94 10.33 -11.48
N LEU A 43 -2.99 9.64 -11.03
CA LEU A 43 -2.92 8.70 -9.91
C LEU A 43 -2.18 7.43 -10.29
N LEU A 44 -2.49 6.86 -11.45
CA LEU A 44 -1.84 5.64 -11.95
C LEU A 44 -0.36 5.93 -12.28
N SER A 45 -0.08 7.08 -12.89
CA SER A 45 1.30 7.55 -13.10
C SER A 45 2.05 7.65 -11.77
N LYS A 46 1.44 8.24 -10.75
CA LYS A 46 2.02 8.33 -9.40
C LYS A 46 2.25 6.95 -8.77
N LEU A 47 1.33 6.01 -8.93
CA LEU A 47 1.47 4.65 -8.40
C LEU A 47 2.64 3.90 -9.06
N ILE A 48 2.79 4.04 -10.38
CA ILE A 48 3.93 3.49 -11.12
C ILE A 48 5.24 4.07 -10.57
N THR A 49 5.35 5.40 -10.49
CA THR A 49 6.53 6.07 -9.92
C THR A 49 6.79 5.63 -8.47
N ALA A 50 5.75 5.40 -7.66
CA ALA A 50 5.90 4.94 -6.29
C ALA A 50 6.53 3.54 -6.19
N ASN A 51 6.17 2.61 -7.10
CA ASN A 51 6.84 1.31 -7.18
C ASN A 51 8.34 1.48 -7.45
N HIS A 52 8.70 2.36 -8.39
CA HIS A 52 10.10 2.65 -8.71
C HIS A 52 10.85 3.27 -7.54
N ILE A 53 10.25 4.25 -6.85
CA ILE A 53 10.86 4.93 -5.70
C ILE A 53 11.16 3.92 -4.59
N LEU A 54 10.18 3.08 -4.24
CA LEU A 54 10.33 2.08 -3.20
C LEU A 54 11.46 1.09 -3.54
N HIS A 55 11.55 0.66 -4.80
CA HIS A 55 12.63 -0.24 -5.26
C HIS A 55 13.99 0.47 -5.26
N TYR A 56 14.06 1.70 -5.79
CA TYR A 56 15.30 2.49 -5.85
C TYR A 56 15.92 2.69 -4.47
N HIS A 57 15.09 2.99 -3.45
CA HIS A 57 15.55 3.11 -2.07
C HIS A 57 15.68 1.78 -1.31
N GLN A 58 15.57 0.65 -2.01
CA GLN A 58 15.69 -0.71 -1.46
C GLN A 58 14.67 -0.99 -0.35
N VAL A 59 13.54 -0.28 -0.37
CA VAL A 59 12.43 -0.51 0.56
C VAL A 59 11.65 -1.74 0.12
N VAL A 60 11.45 -1.93 -1.18
CA VAL A 60 10.90 -3.18 -1.73
C VAL A 60 11.94 -3.84 -2.63
N ASP A 61 11.89 -5.17 -2.66
CA ASP A 61 12.63 -6.03 -3.58
C ASP A 61 11.73 -6.41 -4.77
N ALA A 62 11.89 -7.62 -5.31
CA ALA A 62 11.02 -8.14 -6.38
C ALA A 62 9.61 -8.57 -5.90
N TYR A 63 9.37 -8.65 -4.59
CA TYR A 63 8.16 -9.22 -4.00
C TYR A 63 7.33 -8.20 -3.21
N GLY A 64 7.91 -7.10 -2.73
CA GLY A 64 7.17 -6.02 -2.08
C GLY A 64 6.21 -5.29 -3.04
N HIS A 65 5.22 -4.58 -2.51
CA HIS A 65 4.17 -3.99 -3.34
C HIS A 65 3.42 -2.83 -2.67
N ILE A 66 2.90 -1.90 -3.50
CA ILE A 66 2.12 -0.73 -3.08
C ILE A 66 0.77 -0.67 -3.79
N SER A 67 -0.29 -0.35 -3.04
CA SER A 67 -1.62 -0.07 -3.59
C SER A 67 -2.08 1.37 -3.39
N VAL A 68 -3.11 1.77 -4.14
CA VAL A 68 -3.84 3.02 -3.90
C VAL A 68 -5.35 2.82 -4.10
N ARG A 69 -6.16 3.36 -3.19
CA ARG A 69 -7.62 3.37 -3.29
C ARG A 69 -8.05 4.18 -4.51
N ASN A 70 -9.06 3.69 -5.23
CA ASN A 70 -9.65 4.43 -6.33
C ASN A 70 -10.47 5.62 -5.76
N PRO A 71 -10.10 6.89 -6.06
CA PRO A 71 -10.80 8.06 -5.53
C PRO A 71 -12.19 8.27 -6.14
N SER A 72 -12.44 7.71 -7.33
CA SER A 72 -13.74 7.76 -7.99
C SER A 72 -14.66 6.61 -7.56
N ASN A 73 -14.10 5.53 -7.03
CA ASN A 73 -14.83 4.40 -6.47
C ASN A 73 -14.12 3.85 -5.22
N PRO A 74 -14.42 4.36 -4.02
CA PRO A 74 -13.72 3.95 -2.79
C PRO A 74 -13.83 2.47 -2.43
N SER A 75 -14.75 1.72 -3.08
CA SER A 75 -14.93 0.28 -2.93
C SER A 75 -13.90 -0.55 -3.72
N THR A 76 -13.01 0.10 -4.49
CA THR A 76 -11.94 -0.55 -5.25
C THR A 76 -10.58 0.11 -5.00
N PHE A 77 -9.51 -0.59 -5.38
CA PHE A 77 -8.13 -0.11 -5.28
C PHE A 77 -7.26 -0.67 -6.41
N PHE A 78 -6.21 0.05 -6.77
CA PHE A 78 -5.21 -0.36 -7.75
C PHE A 78 -3.96 -0.91 -7.07
N LEU A 79 -3.40 -1.99 -7.63
CA LEU A 79 -2.16 -2.64 -7.23
C LEU A 79 -1.54 -3.23 -8.50
N SER A 80 -0.21 -3.33 -8.59
CA SER A 80 0.38 -4.04 -9.73
C SER A 80 -0.07 -5.50 -9.78
N GLY A 81 -0.07 -6.11 -10.97
CA GLY A 81 -0.07 -7.56 -11.11
C GLY A 81 1.15 -8.16 -10.42
N SER A 82 1.28 -9.49 -10.42
CA SER A 82 2.44 -10.21 -9.87
C SER A 82 3.73 -9.96 -10.70
N LEU A 83 4.18 -8.70 -10.74
CA LEU A 83 5.27 -8.12 -11.50
C LEU A 83 6.13 -7.28 -10.57
N ALA A 84 7.45 -7.51 -10.59
CA ALA A 84 8.39 -6.81 -9.73
C ALA A 84 8.22 -5.27 -9.80
N PRO A 85 8.22 -4.54 -8.67
CA PRO A 85 7.99 -3.09 -8.62
C PRO A 85 8.84 -2.28 -9.61
N ALA A 86 10.10 -2.67 -9.81
CA ALA A 86 11.00 -2.00 -10.75
C ALA A 86 10.53 -2.05 -12.22
N LEU A 87 9.72 -3.03 -12.59
CA LEU A 87 9.31 -3.32 -13.96
C LEU A 87 7.89 -2.86 -14.28
N VAL A 88 7.13 -2.38 -13.30
CA VAL A 88 5.80 -1.79 -13.52
C VAL A 88 5.98 -0.54 -14.37
N SER A 89 5.41 -0.46 -15.57
CA SER A 89 5.66 0.69 -16.46
C SER A 89 4.42 1.34 -17.04
N SER A 90 3.27 0.68 -16.96
CA SER A 90 2.10 1.05 -17.76
C SER A 90 0.78 0.70 -17.05
N PRO A 91 -0.37 1.29 -17.45
CA PRO A 91 -1.66 0.94 -16.88
C PRO A 91 -2.00 -0.55 -16.93
N ARG A 92 -1.55 -1.24 -17.98
CA ARG A 92 -1.75 -2.70 -18.16
C ARG A 92 -0.98 -3.55 -17.14
N ASP A 93 -0.05 -2.97 -16.40
CA ASP A 93 0.63 -3.65 -15.30
C ASP A 93 -0.15 -3.52 -13.98
N LEU A 94 -1.17 -2.66 -13.94
CA LEU A 94 -2.01 -2.41 -12.78
C LEU A 94 -3.31 -3.21 -12.91
N VAL A 95 -3.75 -3.74 -11.78
CA VAL A 95 -4.99 -4.49 -11.62
C VAL A 95 -5.84 -3.75 -10.59
N GLU A 96 -7.11 -3.57 -10.90
CA GLU A 96 -8.10 -3.03 -9.98
C GLU A 96 -8.76 -4.18 -9.21
N TYR A 97 -8.84 -4.06 -7.90
CA TYR A 97 -9.42 -5.06 -7.00
C TYR A 97 -10.53 -4.45 -6.15
N HIS A 98 -11.50 -5.27 -5.77
CA HIS A 98 -12.50 -4.92 -4.77
C HIS A 98 -11.88 -4.86 -3.37
N VAL A 99 -12.18 -3.81 -2.62
CA VAL A 99 -11.78 -3.67 -1.20
C VAL A 99 -12.44 -4.76 -0.33
N GLU A 100 -13.62 -5.23 -0.73
CA GLU A 100 -14.38 -6.20 0.06
C GLU A 100 -13.72 -7.57 0.17
N ASP A 101 -13.00 -8.03 -0.85
CA ASP A 101 -12.47 -9.41 -0.86
C ASP A 101 -11.18 -9.59 -1.66
N ALA A 102 -10.62 -8.51 -2.19
CA ALA A 102 -9.49 -8.52 -3.10
C ALA A 102 -9.70 -9.36 -4.38
N SER A 103 -10.94 -9.58 -4.80
CA SER A 103 -11.22 -10.11 -6.15
C SER A 103 -10.92 -9.04 -7.21
N PRO A 104 -10.38 -9.42 -8.38
CA PRO A 104 -10.14 -8.47 -9.46
C PRO A 104 -11.48 -7.96 -9.99
N VAL A 105 -11.57 -6.65 -10.26
CA VAL A 105 -12.76 -6.03 -10.87
C VAL A 105 -12.99 -6.55 -12.29
N ASN A 106 -11.88 -6.73 -13.03
CA ASN A 106 -11.88 -7.36 -14.34
C ASN A 106 -10.97 -8.60 -14.28
N ASP A 107 -11.56 -9.78 -14.42
CA ASP A 107 -10.80 -11.02 -14.52
C ASP A 107 -10.34 -11.24 -15.97
N ASP A 108 -9.15 -10.74 -16.27
CA ASP A 108 -8.47 -10.95 -17.54
C ASP A 108 -7.43 -12.08 -17.48
N GLY A 109 -7.49 -12.91 -16.42
CA GLY A 109 -6.57 -14.03 -16.20
C GLY A 109 -5.17 -13.62 -15.71
N ARG A 110 -4.89 -12.33 -15.50
CA ARG A 110 -3.61 -11.90 -14.90
C ARG A 110 -3.50 -12.39 -13.46
N LYS A 111 -2.33 -12.92 -13.12
CA LYS A 111 -2.02 -13.33 -11.75
C LYS A 111 -1.77 -12.10 -10.89
N GLY A 112 -2.62 -11.90 -9.88
CA GLY A 112 -2.39 -10.91 -8.82
C GLY A 112 -1.40 -11.38 -7.76
N TYR A 113 -0.90 -10.45 -6.95
CA TYR A 113 -0.15 -10.81 -5.74
C TYR A 113 -0.98 -11.72 -4.83
N ALA A 114 -0.31 -12.72 -4.26
CA ALA A 114 -0.93 -13.60 -3.27
C ALA A 114 -1.38 -12.81 -2.04
N GLU A 115 -0.65 -11.75 -1.68
CA GLU A 115 -0.83 -10.96 -0.47
C GLU A 115 -1.65 -9.68 -0.65
N ARG A 116 -2.38 -9.57 -1.77
CA ARG A 116 -3.33 -8.46 -2.00
C ARG A 116 -4.36 -8.29 -0.87
N PHE A 117 -4.61 -9.33 -0.09
CA PHE A 117 -5.47 -9.29 1.10
C PHE A 117 -4.92 -8.40 2.24
N ILE A 118 -3.60 -8.17 2.29
CA ILE A 118 -3.03 -7.14 3.18
C ILE A 118 -3.65 -5.78 2.86
N HIS A 119 -3.74 -5.45 1.57
CA HIS A 119 -4.22 -4.16 1.11
C HIS A 119 -5.73 -4.04 1.30
N SER A 120 -6.50 -5.03 0.83
CA SER A 120 -7.96 -4.99 0.89
C SER A 120 -8.45 -4.88 2.34
N GLU A 121 -7.91 -5.67 3.27
CA GLU A 121 -8.41 -5.69 4.65
C GLU A 121 -8.00 -4.45 5.46
N ILE A 122 -6.83 -3.86 5.18
CA ILE A 122 -6.47 -2.55 5.75
C ILE A 122 -7.37 -1.46 5.20
N LEU A 123 -7.57 -1.39 3.87
CA LEU A 123 -8.43 -0.40 3.24
C LEU A 123 -9.90 -0.57 3.67
N LYS A 124 -10.37 -1.80 3.89
CA LYS A 124 -11.71 -2.09 4.41
C LYS A 124 -11.87 -1.62 5.84
N ARG A 125 -10.91 -1.95 6.71
CA ARG A 125 -10.97 -1.61 8.14
C ARG A 125 -10.78 -0.11 8.40
N PHE A 126 -10.01 0.57 7.54
CA PHE A 126 -9.68 1.98 7.70
C PHE A 126 -10.04 2.76 6.42
N PRO A 127 -11.32 3.19 6.27
CA PRO A 127 -11.77 3.91 5.08
C PRO A 127 -10.99 5.20 4.79
N GLY A 128 -10.39 5.84 5.82
CA GLY A 128 -9.53 7.00 5.64
C GLY A 128 -8.13 6.69 5.09
N THR A 129 -7.70 5.43 5.06
CA THR A 129 -6.45 5.02 4.40
C THR A 129 -6.65 4.93 2.90
N ASN A 130 -5.72 5.49 2.13
CA ASN A 130 -5.76 5.48 0.67
C ASN A 130 -4.58 4.78 0.03
N SER A 131 -3.49 4.51 0.73
CA SER A 131 -2.38 3.75 0.17
C SER A 131 -1.74 2.86 1.21
N VAL A 132 -1.27 1.69 0.77
CA VAL A 132 -0.66 0.66 1.62
C VAL A 132 0.58 0.13 0.90
N VAL A 133 1.71 0.11 1.60
CA VAL A 133 2.98 -0.47 1.18
C VAL A 133 3.27 -1.70 2.04
N HIS A 134 3.56 -2.83 1.41
CA HIS A 134 4.13 -4.01 2.04
C HIS A 134 5.57 -4.21 1.55
N SER A 135 6.47 -4.52 2.49
CA SER A 135 7.90 -4.48 2.25
C SER A 135 8.65 -5.54 3.06
N HIS A 136 9.73 -6.06 2.48
CA HIS A 136 10.69 -6.97 3.11
C HIS A 136 12.04 -6.30 3.39
N ALA A 137 12.05 -4.98 3.62
CA ALA A 137 13.29 -4.21 3.81
C ALA A 137 14.21 -4.86 4.88
N GLU A 138 15.39 -5.29 4.45
CA GLU A 138 16.34 -6.03 5.29
C GLU A 138 16.63 -5.39 6.65
N PRO A 139 16.80 -4.05 6.76
CA PRO A 139 17.08 -3.41 8.05
C PRO A 139 15.94 -3.53 9.07
N VAL A 140 14.71 -3.78 8.60
CA VAL A 140 13.53 -3.93 9.45
C VAL A 140 13.38 -5.38 9.93
N LEU A 141 13.82 -6.37 9.13
CA LEU A 141 13.66 -7.79 9.43
C LEU A 141 14.12 -8.21 10.84
N PRO A 142 15.28 -7.77 11.37
CA PRO A 142 15.70 -8.12 12.73
C PRO A 142 14.67 -7.72 13.80
N TYR A 143 14.00 -6.58 13.64
CA TYR A 143 12.98 -6.10 14.59
C TYR A 143 11.70 -6.92 14.55
N THR A 144 11.50 -7.73 13.50
CA THR A 144 10.34 -8.61 13.39
C THR A 144 10.50 -9.91 14.20
N VAL A 145 11.74 -10.32 14.49
CA VAL A 145 12.06 -11.61 15.13
C VAL A 145 12.75 -11.47 16.49
N CYS A 146 13.19 -10.26 16.87
CA CYS A 146 13.85 -9.97 18.13
C CYS A 146 12.91 -9.34 19.16
N SER A 147 13.28 -9.44 20.44
CA SER A 147 12.56 -8.78 21.54
C SER A 147 12.77 -7.26 21.59
N VAL A 148 13.72 -6.73 20.82
CA VAL A 148 13.98 -5.29 20.72
C VAL A 148 12.93 -4.66 19.82
N PRO A 149 12.09 -3.74 20.35
CA PRO A 149 11.05 -3.10 19.53
C PRO A 149 11.65 -2.04 18.60
N LEU A 150 11.11 -1.93 17.38
CA LEU A 150 11.39 -0.79 16.51
C LEU A 150 10.71 0.46 17.09
N ARG A 151 11.50 1.52 17.33
CA ARG A 151 11.04 2.76 17.96
C ARG A 151 11.63 3.97 17.22
N PRO A 152 10.91 5.08 17.12
CA PRO A 152 11.47 6.31 16.55
C PRO A 152 12.71 6.77 17.34
N VAL A 153 13.85 6.89 16.66
CA VAL A 153 15.13 7.35 17.26
C VAL A 153 15.57 8.74 16.76
N PHE A 154 14.88 9.29 15.77
CA PHE A 154 15.15 10.62 15.23
C PHE A 154 13.87 11.21 14.62
N HIS A 155 13.84 12.53 14.38
CA HIS A 155 12.61 13.26 14.01
C HIS A 155 11.84 12.66 12.81
N MET A 156 12.52 12.17 11.77
CA MET A 156 11.83 11.55 10.62
C MET A 156 11.18 10.21 10.98
N GLY A 157 11.74 9.47 11.93
CA GLY A 157 11.19 8.21 12.43
C GLY A 157 9.84 8.37 13.14
N GLY A 158 9.45 9.59 13.53
CA GLY A 158 8.13 9.86 14.11
C GLY A 158 6.96 9.49 13.19
N VAL A 159 7.22 9.39 11.88
CA VAL A 159 6.24 8.98 10.85
C VAL A 159 5.68 7.56 11.07
N MET A 160 6.41 6.68 11.76
CA MET A 160 5.96 5.33 12.10
C MET A 160 4.94 5.31 13.25
N GLY A 161 4.66 6.46 13.86
CA GLY A 161 3.87 6.57 15.07
C GLY A 161 4.68 6.34 16.35
N GLY A 162 4.02 6.48 17.51
CA GLY A 162 4.66 6.33 18.83
C GLY A 162 5.02 4.89 19.19
N SER A 163 4.44 3.90 18.51
CA SER A 163 4.77 2.48 18.66
C SER A 163 4.53 1.72 17.35
N VAL A 164 5.41 0.75 17.08
CA VAL A 164 5.36 -0.12 15.90
C VAL A 164 5.12 -1.56 16.38
N PRO A 165 3.89 -2.07 16.36
CA PRO A 165 3.59 -3.42 16.82
C PRO A 165 4.10 -4.50 15.86
N VAL A 166 4.37 -5.69 16.39
CA VAL A 166 4.73 -6.90 15.60
C VAL A 166 3.56 -7.87 15.56
N PHE A 167 2.95 -8.06 14.40
CA PHE A 167 1.97 -9.11 14.14
C PHE A 167 2.67 -10.47 14.03
N ASP A 168 2.24 -11.43 14.85
CA ASP A 168 2.66 -12.83 14.72
C ASP A 168 1.52 -13.64 14.12
N ILE A 169 1.68 -13.98 12.84
CA ILE A 169 0.71 -14.74 12.07
C ILE A 169 0.47 -16.16 12.61
N ALA A 170 1.41 -16.70 13.41
CA ALA A 170 1.24 -18.03 14.00
C ALA A 170 -0.03 -18.13 14.87
N ALA A 171 -0.41 -17.04 15.54
CA ALA A 171 -1.63 -16.98 16.35
C ALA A 171 -2.92 -16.92 15.51
N SER A 172 -2.79 -16.65 14.21
CA SER A 172 -3.89 -16.53 13.26
C SER A 172 -4.10 -17.76 12.41
N TYR A 173 -3.19 -18.74 12.40
CA TYR A 173 -3.38 -19.96 11.61
C TYR A 173 -4.45 -20.89 12.18
N SER A 174 -5.25 -21.45 11.29
CA SER A 174 -6.06 -22.64 11.55
C SER A 174 -5.20 -23.89 11.40
N ARG A 175 -5.67 -25.02 11.97
CA ARG A 175 -4.93 -26.31 11.94
C ARG A 175 -4.49 -26.78 10.54
N ASN A 176 -5.27 -26.46 9.51
CA ASN A 176 -5.05 -26.90 8.13
C ASN A 176 -4.45 -25.80 7.24
N ASP A 177 -4.14 -24.63 7.79
CA ASP A 177 -3.54 -23.55 7.02
C ASP A 177 -2.09 -23.90 6.67
N VAL A 178 -1.65 -23.54 5.46
CA VAL A 178 -0.22 -23.51 5.12
C VAL A 178 0.44 -22.43 5.98
N GLN A 179 1.50 -22.79 6.71
CA GLN A 179 2.18 -21.89 7.64
C GLN A 179 3.45 -21.30 7.00
N ASP A 180 3.29 -20.61 5.88
CA ASP A 180 4.36 -20.02 5.05
C ASP A 180 4.67 -18.55 5.37
N LEU A 181 4.07 -18.03 6.44
CA LEU A 181 4.13 -16.63 6.90
C LEU A 181 3.42 -15.61 5.98
N LEU A 182 2.74 -16.04 4.91
CA LEU A 182 2.06 -15.14 3.98
C LEU A 182 0.64 -14.78 4.43
N VAL A 183 0.23 -13.54 4.17
CA VAL A 183 -1.16 -13.08 4.38
C VAL A 183 -1.94 -13.28 3.08
N SER A 184 -2.27 -14.53 2.80
CA SER A 184 -2.75 -14.99 1.48
C SER A 184 -4.27 -15.12 1.35
N ASN A 185 -5.05 -14.70 2.36
CA ASN A 185 -6.51 -14.73 2.33
C ASN A 185 -7.12 -13.66 3.25
N ALA A 186 -8.42 -13.40 3.08
CA ALA A 186 -9.16 -12.37 3.81
C ALA A 186 -9.16 -12.55 5.34
N LYS A 187 -9.20 -13.80 5.85
CA LYS A 187 -9.17 -14.07 7.30
C LYS A 187 -7.83 -13.63 7.90
N LEU A 188 -6.71 -14.04 7.29
CA LEU A 188 -5.37 -13.63 7.73
C LEU A 188 -5.17 -12.11 7.56
N GLY A 189 -5.69 -11.53 6.47
CA GLY A 189 -5.65 -10.08 6.23
C GLY A 189 -6.42 -9.29 7.28
N ALA A 190 -7.61 -9.74 7.67
CA ALA A 190 -8.43 -9.09 8.69
C ALA A 190 -7.77 -9.18 10.07
N ASP A 191 -7.18 -10.32 10.40
CA ASP A 191 -6.40 -10.50 11.62
C ASP A 191 -5.18 -9.57 11.65
N PHE A 192 -4.47 -9.43 10.52
CA PHE A 192 -3.35 -8.52 10.39
C PHE A 192 -3.79 -7.06 10.53
N ALA A 193 -4.85 -6.66 9.83
CA ALA A 193 -5.40 -5.30 9.86
C ALA A 193 -5.83 -4.87 11.27
N ARG A 194 -6.26 -5.80 12.14
CA ARG A 194 -6.54 -5.49 13.56
C ARG A 194 -5.34 -4.91 14.29
N ARG A 195 -4.11 -5.29 13.91
CA ARG A 195 -2.89 -4.83 14.58
C ARG A 195 -2.56 -3.37 14.34
N PHE A 196 -3.23 -2.72 13.40
CA PHE A 196 -3.15 -1.28 13.16
C PHE A 196 -3.97 -0.45 14.17
N SER A 197 -4.77 -1.10 15.03
CA SER A 197 -5.49 -0.48 16.15
C SER A 197 -4.78 -0.76 17.49
N LYS A 198 -4.84 0.16 18.46
CA LYS A 198 -4.31 -0.05 19.83
C LYS A 198 -5.11 -1.06 20.63
N THR A 199 -6.39 -1.23 20.30
CA THR A 199 -7.34 -2.00 21.11
C THR A 199 -7.67 -3.32 20.44
N GLU A 200 -6.93 -4.38 20.78
CA GLU A 200 -7.48 -5.69 21.14
C GLU A 200 -6.52 -6.39 22.11
N SER A 201 -6.44 -5.85 23.34
CA SER A 201 -6.26 -6.75 24.49
C SER A 201 -7.50 -7.65 24.56
N LEU A 202 -7.37 -8.87 25.08
CA LEU A 202 -8.37 -9.95 25.15
C LEU A 202 -9.80 -9.54 25.61
N THR A 203 -9.98 -8.35 26.17
CA THR A 203 -11.27 -7.72 26.51
C THR A 203 -12.14 -7.32 25.30
N GLY A 204 -11.57 -7.05 24.12
CA GLY A 204 -12.35 -6.65 22.93
C GLY A 204 -13.25 -7.77 22.38
N LYS A 205 -12.81 -9.02 22.52
CA LYS A 205 -13.55 -10.22 22.11
C LYS A 205 -14.83 -10.42 22.92
N LEU A 206 -14.88 -9.91 24.16
CA LEU A 206 -16.06 -10.01 25.02
C LEU A 206 -17.10 -8.91 24.74
N ILE A 207 -16.67 -7.74 24.27
CA ILE A 207 -17.55 -6.58 24.04
C ILE A 207 -18.19 -6.64 22.63
N SER A 208 -17.47 -7.20 21.65
CA SER A 208 -17.97 -7.34 20.27
C SER A 208 -19.13 -8.33 20.13
N THR A 209 -19.33 -9.26 21.07
CA THR A 209 -20.45 -10.21 21.04
C THR A 209 -21.75 -9.66 21.64
N THR A 210 -21.70 -8.56 22.40
CA THR A 210 -22.85 -8.04 23.16
C THR A 210 -23.39 -6.71 22.65
N LEU A 211 -22.60 -5.96 21.89
CA LEU A 211 -23.04 -4.71 21.26
C LEU A 211 -22.81 -4.87 19.75
N GLY A 212 -23.89 -4.84 18.96
CA GLY A 212 -23.84 -4.96 17.51
C GLY A 212 -22.77 -4.05 16.89
N ALA A 213 -22.23 -4.45 15.74
CA ALA A 213 -21.12 -3.78 15.07
C ALA A 213 -21.31 -2.25 15.06
N VAL A 214 -20.46 -1.54 15.82
CA VAL A 214 -20.42 -0.09 15.78
C VAL A 214 -19.99 0.32 14.36
N PRO A 215 -20.72 1.21 13.68
CA PRO A 215 -20.31 1.71 12.38
C PRO A 215 -18.90 2.29 12.44
N VAL A 216 -18.01 1.81 11.59
CA VAL A 216 -16.65 2.37 11.47
C VAL A 216 -16.77 3.77 10.87
N PRO A 217 -16.15 4.81 11.47
CA PRO A 217 -16.16 6.16 10.90
C PRO A 217 -15.59 6.18 9.47
N ALA A 218 -16.17 7.00 8.60
CA ALA A 218 -15.76 7.13 7.20
C ALA A 218 -14.33 7.68 7.02
N ASP A 219 -13.78 8.33 8.05
CA ASP A 219 -12.43 8.88 8.09
C ASP A 219 -11.49 8.07 9.01
N ALA A 220 -11.91 6.89 9.47
CA ALA A 220 -11.14 6.11 10.43
C ALA A 220 -9.73 5.84 9.89
N GLN A 221 -8.74 6.27 10.68
CA GLN A 221 -7.32 6.07 10.42
C GLN A 221 -6.75 4.98 11.32
N PRO A 222 -5.70 4.28 10.85
CA PRO A 222 -4.86 3.44 11.70
C PRO A 222 -4.27 4.22 12.87
N GLU A 223 -4.28 3.63 14.06
CA GLU A 223 -3.58 4.20 15.21
C GLU A 223 -2.08 3.90 15.16
N HIS A 224 -1.72 2.75 14.58
CA HIS A 224 -0.36 2.38 14.21
C HIS A 224 -0.24 2.49 12.69
N PRO A 225 0.45 3.51 12.16
CA PRO A 225 0.59 3.67 10.71
C PRO A 225 1.55 2.62 10.09
N THR A 226 2.32 1.93 10.93
CA THR A 226 3.30 0.92 10.55
C THR A 226 3.16 -0.29 11.48
N VAL A 227 3.14 -1.50 10.91
CA VAL A 227 3.08 -2.77 11.64
C VAL A 227 4.11 -3.72 11.05
N LEU A 228 4.88 -4.38 11.91
CA LEU A 228 5.84 -5.41 11.53
C LEU A 228 5.15 -6.78 11.47
N MET A 229 5.69 -7.71 10.67
CA MET A 229 5.20 -9.08 10.50
C MET A 229 6.32 -10.04 10.85
N ARG A 230 6.14 -10.87 11.90
CA ARG A 230 7.21 -11.74 12.44
C ARG A 230 7.79 -12.65 11.36
N GLY A 231 9.09 -12.49 11.09
CA GLY A 231 9.82 -13.33 10.13
C GLY A 231 9.44 -13.09 8.67
N HIS A 232 8.80 -11.96 8.37
CA HIS A 232 8.30 -11.64 7.04
C HIS A 232 8.75 -10.25 6.60
N GLY A 233 8.29 -9.18 7.27
CA GLY A 233 8.51 -7.83 6.77
C GLY A 233 7.73 -6.79 7.56
N PHE A 234 7.26 -5.74 6.88
CA PHE A 234 6.39 -4.73 7.47
C PHE A 234 5.40 -4.18 6.47
N THR A 235 4.36 -3.53 7.00
CA THR A 235 3.37 -2.82 6.21
C THR A 235 3.19 -1.41 6.76
N ALA A 236 3.21 -0.42 5.89
CA ALA A 236 2.95 0.97 6.18
C ALA A 236 1.74 1.46 5.36
N CYS A 237 0.85 2.21 5.99
CA CYS A 237 -0.35 2.77 5.35
C CYS A 237 -0.25 4.29 5.29
N GLY A 238 -1.04 4.99 4.49
CA GLY A 238 -1.06 6.46 4.43
C GLY A 238 -2.37 6.99 3.83
N VAL A 239 -2.65 8.28 4.06
CA VAL A 239 -3.81 8.95 3.45
C VAL A 239 -3.56 9.34 1.99
N SER A 240 -2.32 9.17 1.52
CA SER A 240 -1.90 9.30 0.12
C SER A 240 -0.76 8.33 -0.21
N VAL A 241 -0.46 8.19 -1.50
CA VAL A 241 0.69 7.41 -1.99
C VAL A 241 2.00 7.96 -1.43
N GLU A 242 2.16 9.28 -1.45
CA GLU A 242 3.37 9.96 -0.99
C GLU A 242 3.61 9.70 0.50
N GLU A 243 2.55 9.74 1.33
CA GLU A 243 2.68 9.47 2.75
C GLU A 243 3.02 7.99 3.02
N ALA A 244 2.39 7.05 2.31
CA ALA A 244 2.69 5.63 2.47
C ALA A 244 4.13 5.30 2.07
N VAL A 245 4.62 5.88 0.96
CA VAL A 245 6.02 5.77 0.53
C VAL A 245 6.96 6.40 1.56
N TYR A 246 6.66 7.60 2.04
CA TYR A 246 7.45 8.28 3.06
C TYR A 246 7.56 7.44 4.34
N ARG A 247 6.44 6.91 4.83
CA ARG A 247 6.40 6.01 5.99
C ARG A 247 7.28 4.78 5.75
N ALA A 248 7.19 4.14 4.60
CA ALA A 248 7.97 2.96 4.29
C ALA A 248 9.49 3.26 4.23
N VAL A 249 9.90 4.32 3.52
CA VAL A 249 11.30 4.75 3.42
C VAL A 249 11.88 5.06 4.80
N PHE A 250 11.20 5.88 5.60
CA PHE A 250 11.73 6.28 6.90
C PHE A 250 11.58 5.21 7.99
N THR A 251 10.71 4.20 7.80
CA THR A 251 10.73 2.98 8.62
C THR A 251 12.06 2.25 8.46
N GLN A 252 12.47 2.01 7.21
CA GLN A 252 13.76 1.39 6.92
C GLN A 252 14.93 2.22 7.44
N VAL A 253 14.95 3.54 7.18
CA VAL A 253 16.03 4.41 7.65
C VAL A 253 16.11 4.42 9.17
N ASN A 254 14.97 4.51 9.87
CA ASN A 254 14.96 4.45 11.33
C ASN A 254 15.52 3.12 11.85
N ALA A 255 15.17 1.99 11.23
CA ALA A 255 15.67 0.69 11.63
C ALA A 255 17.21 0.60 11.50
N LYS A 256 17.79 1.15 10.41
CA LYS A 256 19.25 1.26 10.25
C LYS A 256 19.88 2.10 11.38
N VAL A 257 19.32 3.27 11.65
CA VAL A 257 19.84 4.19 12.68
C VAL A 257 19.73 3.58 14.07
N GLN A 258 18.59 2.97 14.41
CA GLN A 258 18.39 2.32 15.70
C GLN A 258 19.35 1.12 15.87
N THR A 259 19.59 0.33 14.82
CA THR A 259 20.55 -0.79 14.87
C THR A 259 21.95 -0.28 15.13
N ALA A 260 22.40 0.74 14.39
CA ALA A 260 23.71 1.36 14.62
C ALA A 260 23.82 1.96 16.03
N ALA A 261 22.77 2.61 16.54
CA ALA A 261 22.74 3.14 17.89
C ALA A 261 22.85 2.02 18.95
N LEU A 262 22.20 0.88 18.75
CA LEU A 262 22.33 -0.30 19.62
C LEU A 262 23.75 -0.86 19.64
N LEU A 263 24.41 -0.93 18.48
CA LEU A 263 25.80 -1.36 18.39
C LEU A 263 26.75 -0.39 19.12
N LEU A 264 26.61 0.92 18.88
CA LEU A 264 27.40 1.95 19.55
C LEU A 264 27.18 1.93 21.07
N ASN A 265 25.92 1.80 21.51
CA ASN A 265 25.56 1.73 22.92
C ASN A 265 26.10 0.46 23.59
N SER A 266 26.21 -0.65 22.85
CA SER A 266 26.80 -1.89 23.36
C SER A 266 28.33 -1.84 23.43
N ALA A 267 28.96 -1.05 22.55
CA ALA A 267 30.40 -0.80 22.55
C ALA A 267 30.82 0.29 23.56
N ALA A 268 29.89 1.17 23.96
CA ALA A 268 30.13 2.15 25.00
C ALA A 268 30.48 1.44 26.31
N GLY A 269 31.49 1.96 27.01
CA GLY A 269 31.85 1.45 28.34
C GLY A 269 30.68 1.51 29.32
N PRO A 270 30.80 0.88 30.50
CA PRO A 270 29.68 0.75 31.44
C PRO A 270 29.08 2.10 31.87
N VAL A 271 29.87 3.17 31.78
CA VAL A 271 29.51 4.54 32.16
C VAL A 271 30.15 5.57 31.23
N ASN A 272 29.49 6.72 31.07
CA ASN A 272 30.06 7.91 30.46
C ASN A 272 31.11 8.56 31.40
N ALA A 273 31.72 9.68 30.98
CA ALA A 273 32.69 10.43 31.78
C ALA A 273 32.14 10.92 33.14
N ALA A 274 30.82 10.95 33.32
CA ALA A 274 30.12 11.32 34.55
C ALA A 274 29.72 10.11 35.42
N GLY A 275 30.14 8.89 35.07
CA GLY A 275 29.83 7.69 35.86
C GLY A 275 28.40 7.16 35.66
N VAL A 276 27.69 7.60 34.61
CA VAL A 276 26.30 7.19 34.32
C VAL A 276 26.26 6.34 33.05
N ARG A 277 25.53 5.21 33.09
CA ARG A 277 25.20 4.45 31.87
C ARG A 277 24.17 5.24 31.09
N GLU A 278 24.54 5.78 29.93
CA GLU A 278 23.57 6.36 29.02
C GLU A 278 22.90 5.25 28.22
N GLU A 279 21.56 5.23 28.25
CA GLU A 279 20.77 4.38 27.36
C GLU A 279 20.41 5.15 26.09
N ILE A 280 20.02 4.42 25.05
CA ILE A 280 19.48 5.01 23.83
C ILE A 280 18.26 5.86 24.18
N LYS A 281 18.32 7.14 23.81
CA LYS A 281 17.21 8.09 23.95
C LYS A 281 16.32 8.01 22.72
N TYR A 282 15.18 7.35 22.87
CA TYR A 282 14.13 7.29 21.85
C TYR A 282 13.26 8.55 21.90
N LEU A 283 12.55 8.85 20.81
CA LEU A 283 11.48 9.83 20.86
C LEU A 283 10.33 9.29 21.73
N ASN A 284 9.75 10.15 22.56
CA ASN A 284 8.48 9.88 23.22
C ASN A 284 7.30 10.09 22.25
N THR A 285 6.10 9.68 22.66
CA THR A 285 4.88 9.78 21.82
C THR A 285 4.59 11.20 21.33
N LYS A 286 4.82 12.22 22.17
CA LYS A 286 4.59 13.62 21.81
C LYS A 286 5.65 14.10 20.80
N GLU A 287 6.91 13.77 21.02
CA GLU A 287 8.00 14.09 20.09
C GLU A 287 7.79 13.43 18.72
N ALA A 288 7.45 12.14 18.67
CA ALA A 288 7.17 11.42 17.43
C ALA A 288 6.01 12.05 16.65
N ARG A 289 4.89 12.35 17.34
CA ARG A 289 3.72 12.99 16.72
C ARG A 289 4.02 14.39 16.21
N ASP A 290 4.64 15.24 17.02
CA ASP A 290 4.88 16.63 16.66
C ASP A 290 5.96 16.76 15.57
N ALA A 291 6.96 15.86 15.59
CA ALA A 291 7.93 15.73 14.51
C ALA A 291 7.24 15.32 13.19
N TRP A 292 6.35 14.32 13.21
CA TRP A 292 5.59 13.96 12.02
C TRP A 292 4.71 15.10 11.51
N ALA A 293 3.97 15.79 12.40
CA ALA A 293 3.13 16.93 12.03
C ALA A 293 3.92 18.07 11.38
N SER A 294 5.19 18.23 11.73
CA SER A 294 6.10 19.20 11.11
C SER A 294 6.63 18.70 9.77
N ASN A 295 7.10 17.45 9.73
CA ASN A 295 7.67 16.83 8.53
C ASN A 295 6.65 16.64 7.40
N ALA A 296 5.40 16.32 7.73
CA ALA A 296 4.31 16.14 6.77
C ALA A 296 4.09 17.38 5.89
N LYS A 297 4.28 18.59 6.45
CA LYS A 297 4.18 19.87 5.72
C LYS A 297 5.26 20.04 4.66
N HIS A 298 6.31 19.23 4.71
CA HIS A 298 7.48 19.30 3.84
C HIS A 298 7.73 17.97 3.11
N ALA A 299 6.81 17.01 3.17
CA ALA A 299 6.94 15.69 2.54
C ALA A 299 7.02 15.77 1.00
N GLU A 300 6.56 16.88 0.41
CA GLU A 300 6.73 17.17 -1.03
C GLU A 300 8.20 17.25 -1.47
N ARG A 301 9.11 17.67 -0.58
CA ARG A 301 10.53 17.85 -0.90
C ARG A 301 11.22 16.52 -1.19
N PRO A 302 11.18 15.51 -0.29
CA PRO A 302 11.73 14.20 -0.60
C PRO A 302 10.99 13.53 -1.75
N TRP A 303 9.66 13.67 -1.85
CA TRP A 303 8.91 13.10 -2.98
C TRP A 303 9.44 13.60 -4.33
N LYS A 304 9.62 14.92 -4.51
CA LYS A 304 10.18 15.50 -5.74
C LYS A 304 11.60 15.02 -6.03
N LEU A 305 12.44 14.86 -5.01
CA LEU A 305 13.79 14.31 -5.16
C LEU A 305 13.72 12.86 -5.66
N TRP A 306 12.92 12.02 -5.01
CA TRP A 306 12.81 10.61 -5.34
C TRP A 306 12.24 10.39 -6.74
N CYS A 307 11.27 11.21 -7.17
CA CYS A 307 10.84 11.24 -8.58
C CYS A 307 12.02 11.52 -9.52
N ALA A 308 12.79 12.59 -9.27
CA ALA A 308 13.94 12.93 -10.11
C ALA A 308 15.01 11.81 -10.15
N GLU A 309 15.24 11.11 -9.04
CA GLU A 309 16.19 9.99 -8.95
C GLU A 309 15.75 8.81 -9.82
N VAL A 310 14.48 8.41 -9.75
CA VAL A 310 13.98 7.30 -10.59
C VAL A 310 13.84 7.70 -12.05
N GLU A 311 13.52 8.95 -12.34
CA GLU A 311 13.45 9.46 -13.70
C GLU A 311 14.83 9.54 -14.38
N ALA A 312 15.89 9.76 -13.61
CA ALA A 312 17.26 9.75 -14.11
C ALA A 312 17.84 8.33 -14.26
N ALA A 313 17.21 7.31 -13.66
CA ALA A 313 17.68 5.94 -13.68
C ALA A 313 17.10 5.17 -14.89
N ALA A 314 18.00 4.62 -15.72
CA ALA A 314 17.63 3.92 -16.95
C ALA A 314 16.79 2.64 -16.77
N LEU A 315 16.69 2.12 -15.54
CA LEU A 315 15.91 0.92 -15.24
C LEU A 315 14.40 1.19 -15.31
N TYR A 316 13.95 2.39 -14.95
CA TYR A 316 12.54 2.66 -14.73
C TYR A 316 11.90 3.32 -15.95
N THR A 317 10.67 2.91 -16.25
CA THR A 317 9.85 3.49 -17.32
C THR A 317 8.46 3.75 -16.77
N ASN A 318 7.91 4.94 -17.01
CA ASN A 318 6.51 5.26 -16.70
C ASN A 318 5.87 5.85 -17.96
N GLU A 319 5.03 5.05 -18.64
CA GLU A 319 4.34 5.42 -19.89
C GLU A 319 3.28 6.52 -19.68
N LEU A 320 2.89 6.79 -18.44
CA LEU A 320 1.92 7.82 -18.06
C LEU A 320 2.59 9.10 -17.55
N ARG A 321 3.90 9.25 -17.75
CA ARG A 321 4.59 10.50 -17.43
C ARG A 321 4.41 11.46 -18.61
N THR A 322 3.75 12.59 -18.36
CA THR A 322 3.66 13.72 -19.28
C THR A 322 4.92 14.57 -19.24
#